data_AF-A0A1F7MTV3-F1
#
_entry.id   AF-A0A1F7MTV3-F1
#
_cell.length_a   1.000
_cell.length_b   1.000
_cell.length_c   1.000
_cell.angle_alpha   90.00
_cell.angle_beta   90.00
_cell.angle_gamma   90.00
#
_symmetry.space_group_name_H-M   'P 1'
#
loop_
_entity.id
_entity.type
_entity.pdbx_description
1 polymer ?
#
loop_
_entity_poly.entity_id
_entity_poly.type
_entity_poly.pdbx_seq_one_letter_code
_entity_poly.pdbx_strand_id
1 'polypeptide(L)'
;MGVTVLAAAVAVMTAGCAQGPATSAAMVEDRTYAVTPASMMVKAGLLTGDLTDMKVTERVEQGSDRVVSPAKLTGTLKLKNTSANQSVRLVAGKIMYIDVQGRPIKLEETRTEPIVKFTTYNNERLDPGQDATQSMDVDFPAEALKAKRLKEIRLELAYIPSPYQEQTINFTVSIGEGK
;
A
#
# COMPACT_ATOMS: atom_id res chain seq x y z
N MET A 1 78.52 -43.32 27.11
CA MET A 1 78.78 -42.47 25.93
C MET A 1 77.66 -42.77 24.95
N GLY A 2 76.44 -42.22 25.11
CA GLY A 2 76.03 -40.91 24.57
C GLY A 2 76.08 -41.00 23.04
N VAL A 3 74.98 -41.07 22.28
CA VAL A 3 74.11 -39.94 21.95
C VAL A 3 72.67 -40.40 21.64
N THR A 4 71.72 -39.74 22.27
CA THR A 4 70.27 -39.76 22.03
C THR A 4 69.95 -39.01 20.74
N VAL A 5 69.23 -39.61 19.78
CA VAL A 5 68.69 -38.89 18.62
C VAL A 5 67.20 -38.63 18.84
N LEU A 6 66.86 -37.35 18.98
CA LEU A 6 65.50 -36.83 19.03
C LEU A 6 64.81 -37.05 17.68
N ALA A 7 63.60 -37.61 17.69
CA ALA A 7 62.63 -37.46 16.60
C ALA A 7 61.47 -36.60 17.10
N ALA A 8 61.34 -35.41 16.52
CA ALA A 8 60.34 -34.41 16.86
C ALA A 8 58.96 -34.80 16.32
N ALA A 9 57.94 -34.75 17.19
CA ALA A 9 56.54 -34.87 16.81
C ALA A 9 56.00 -33.50 16.38
N VAL A 10 55.48 -33.41 15.15
CA VAL A 10 54.75 -32.23 14.66
C VAL A 10 53.26 -32.51 14.83
N ALA A 11 52.65 -31.94 15.87
CA ALA A 11 51.20 -31.95 16.05
C ALA A 11 50.59 -30.76 15.28
N VAL A 12 49.85 -31.05 14.21
CA VAL A 12 49.08 -30.07 13.45
C VAL A 12 47.84 -29.72 14.28
N MET A 13 47.82 -28.54 14.90
CA MET A 13 46.60 -27.99 15.50
C MET A 13 45.66 -27.59 14.36
N THR A 14 44.63 -28.39 14.15
CA THR A 14 43.50 -28.00 13.30
C THR A 14 42.83 -26.81 13.97
N ALA A 15 42.97 -25.64 13.35
CA ALA A 15 42.22 -24.45 13.69
C ALA A 15 40.74 -24.75 13.42
N GLY A 16 40.02 -25.23 14.43
CA GLY A 16 38.57 -25.25 14.44
C GLY A 16 38.10 -23.82 14.32
N CYS A 17 37.38 -23.50 13.25
CA CYS A 17 36.61 -22.28 13.16
C CYS A 17 35.66 -22.25 14.36
N ALA A 18 36.02 -21.50 15.40
CA ALA A 18 35.10 -21.10 16.44
C ALA A 18 34.07 -20.19 15.74
N GLN A 19 32.98 -20.79 15.27
CA GLN A 19 31.76 -20.06 15.00
C GLN A 19 31.35 -19.45 16.35
N GLY A 20 31.66 -18.16 16.53
CA GLY A 20 31.14 -17.40 17.64
C GLY A 20 29.62 -17.59 17.72
N PRO A 21 29.01 -17.53 18.91
CA PRO A 21 27.60 -17.79 19.08
C PRO A 21 26.80 -16.95 18.09
N ALA A 22 26.13 -17.62 17.15
CA ALA A 22 25.19 -16.99 16.26
C ALA A 22 24.07 -16.45 17.15
N THR A 23 24.05 -15.14 17.37
CA THR A 23 22.92 -14.46 18.01
C THR A 23 21.69 -14.84 17.21
N SER A 24 20.81 -15.66 17.80
CA SER A 24 19.54 -16.04 17.20
C SER A 24 18.81 -14.75 16.84
N ALA A 25 18.59 -14.52 15.54
CA ALA A 25 17.80 -13.38 15.10
C ALA A 25 16.40 -13.53 15.73
N ALA A 26 15.95 -12.48 16.43
CA ALA A 26 14.61 -12.46 17.02
C ALA A 26 13.58 -12.74 15.93
N MET A 27 12.67 -13.69 16.17
CA MET A 27 11.62 -14.05 15.23
C MET A 27 10.69 -12.85 15.02
N VAL A 28 10.38 -12.50 13.77
CA VAL A 28 9.51 -11.36 13.41
C VAL A 28 8.15 -11.89 12.95
N GLU A 29 7.08 -11.33 13.48
CA GLU A 29 5.70 -11.69 13.14
C GLU A 29 4.88 -10.48 12.64
N ASP A 30 3.85 -10.76 11.85
CA ASP A 30 2.93 -9.76 11.33
C ASP A 30 1.69 -9.68 12.22
N ARG A 31 1.52 -8.56 12.91
CA ARG A 31 0.33 -8.28 13.72
C ARG A 31 -0.71 -7.54 12.88
N THR A 32 -1.89 -8.14 12.74
CA THR A 32 -2.98 -7.58 11.94
C THR A 32 -4.13 -7.09 12.82
N TYR A 33 -4.58 -5.86 12.56
CA TYR A 33 -5.73 -5.23 13.18
C TYR A 33 -6.87 -5.12 12.18
N ALA A 34 -8.06 -5.56 12.59
CA ALA A 34 -9.26 -5.42 11.80
C ALA A 34 -9.72 -3.96 11.75
N VAL A 35 -10.14 -3.50 10.57
CA VAL A 35 -10.79 -2.19 10.39
C VAL A 35 -12.30 -2.43 10.33
N THR A 36 -13.08 -1.61 11.05
CA THR A 36 -14.55 -1.68 11.05
C THR A 36 -15.14 -0.33 10.63
N PRO A 37 -16.00 -0.28 9.60
CA PRO A 37 -16.43 -1.41 8.78
C PRO A 37 -15.29 -1.96 7.90
N ALA A 38 -15.34 -3.24 7.52
CA ALA A 38 -14.32 -3.89 6.70
C ALA A 38 -14.35 -3.42 5.22
N SER A 39 -15.48 -2.85 4.80
CA SER A 39 -15.66 -2.20 3.52
C SER A 39 -16.61 -1.02 3.62
N MET A 40 -16.53 -0.08 2.69
CA MET A 40 -17.45 1.05 2.61
C MET A 40 -17.60 1.56 1.18
N MET A 41 -18.79 2.06 0.86
CA MET A 41 -19.03 2.80 -0.38
C MET A 41 -18.56 4.25 -0.21
N VAL A 42 -17.85 4.77 -1.21
CA VAL A 42 -17.37 6.16 -1.27
C VAL A 42 -18.03 6.90 -2.41
N LYS A 43 -18.32 8.19 -2.22
CA LYS A 43 -18.87 9.08 -3.26
C LYS A 43 -18.15 10.42 -3.24
N ALA A 44 -17.66 10.85 -4.40
CA ALA A 44 -16.93 12.10 -4.57
C ALA A 44 -17.32 12.75 -5.92
N GLY A 45 -18.32 13.63 -5.89
CA GLY A 45 -18.82 14.31 -7.10
C GLY A 45 -19.25 13.34 -8.20
N LEU A 46 -18.49 13.31 -9.31
CA LEU A 46 -18.75 12.44 -10.48
C LEU A 46 -18.34 10.98 -10.26
N LEU A 47 -17.65 10.69 -9.16
CA LEU A 47 -17.12 9.36 -8.85
C LEU A 47 -17.93 8.69 -7.74
N THR A 48 -18.21 7.41 -7.93
CA THR A 48 -18.61 6.48 -6.86
C THR A 48 -17.54 5.42 -6.72
N GLY A 49 -17.46 4.74 -5.58
CA GLY A 49 -16.48 3.70 -5.41
C GLY A 49 -16.74 2.82 -4.20
N ASP A 50 -15.91 1.80 -4.09
CA ASP A 50 -15.90 0.86 -2.97
C ASP A 50 -14.49 0.78 -2.42
N LEU A 51 -14.37 0.85 -1.10
CA LEU A 51 -13.15 0.56 -0.39
C LEU A 51 -13.33 -0.79 0.32
N THR A 52 -12.54 -1.79 -0.06
CA THR A 52 -12.63 -3.17 0.46
C THR A 52 -11.30 -3.66 1.00
N ASP A 53 -11.33 -4.83 1.65
CA ASP A 53 -10.15 -5.57 2.11
C ASP A 53 -9.24 -4.74 3.04
N MET A 54 -9.84 -3.81 3.79
CA MET A 54 -9.11 -2.92 4.67
C MET A 54 -8.54 -3.68 5.85
N LYS A 55 -7.23 -3.54 6.05
CA LYS A 55 -6.53 -4.06 7.23
C LYS A 55 -5.37 -3.15 7.59
N VAL A 56 -5.07 -3.11 8.88
CA VAL A 56 -3.84 -2.47 9.37
C VAL A 56 -2.89 -3.57 9.80
N THR A 57 -1.64 -3.53 9.32
CA THR A 57 -0.63 -4.52 9.68
C THR A 57 0.63 -3.82 10.16
N GLU A 58 1.20 -4.27 11.27
CA GLU A 58 2.54 -3.89 11.76
C GLU A 58 3.41 -5.14 11.87
N ARG A 59 4.74 -5.00 11.78
CA ARG A 59 5.67 -6.12 12.01
C ARG A 59 6.36 -5.93 13.34
N VAL A 60 6.33 -6.94 14.20
CA VAL A 60 6.88 -6.89 15.56
C VAL A 60 7.81 -8.07 15.82
N GLU A 61 8.77 -7.89 16.71
CA GLU A 61 9.54 -9.01 17.25
C GLU A 61 8.70 -9.82 18.23
N GLN A 62 8.73 -11.13 18.03
CA GLN A 62 8.04 -12.09 18.87
C GLN A 62 8.62 -12.04 20.29
N GLY A 63 7.76 -11.80 21.27
CA GLY A 63 8.11 -11.82 22.70
C GLY A 63 8.68 -10.53 23.28
N SER A 64 8.99 -9.51 22.46
CA SER A 64 9.47 -8.20 22.94
C SER A 64 8.54 -7.03 22.59
N ASP A 65 7.53 -7.26 21.73
CA ASP A 65 6.64 -6.23 21.16
C ASP A 65 7.39 -5.08 20.45
N ARG A 66 8.70 -5.26 20.16
CA ARG A 66 9.49 -4.26 19.46
C ARG A 66 8.99 -4.15 18.02
N VAL A 67 8.54 -2.96 17.64
CA VAL A 67 8.10 -2.67 16.27
C VAL A 67 9.30 -2.70 15.32
N VAL A 68 9.28 -3.62 14.37
CA VAL A 68 10.29 -3.79 13.30
C VAL A 68 9.89 -3.00 12.06
N SER A 69 8.60 -3.01 11.72
CA SER A 69 8.04 -2.18 10.65
C SER A 69 6.81 -1.44 11.18
N PRO A 70 6.73 -0.11 11.03
CA PRO A 70 5.56 0.67 11.39
C PRO A 70 4.29 0.14 10.73
N ALA A 71 3.16 0.44 11.36
CA ALA A 71 1.85 0.06 10.86
C ALA A 71 1.55 0.68 9.49
N LYS A 72 0.87 -0.10 8.64
CA LYS A 72 0.39 0.32 7.33
C LYS A 72 -1.08 -0.04 7.17
N LEU A 73 -1.85 0.85 6.57
CA LEU A 73 -3.20 0.56 6.10
C LEU A 73 -3.13 0.07 4.66
N THR A 74 -3.61 -1.15 4.44
CA THR A 74 -3.78 -1.71 3.10
C THR A 74 -5.25 -1.90 2.79
N GLY A 75 -5.60 -1.83 1.50
CA GLY A 75 -6.95 -2.10 1.01
C GLY A 75 -7.05 -1.95 -0.50
N THR A 76 -8.26 -2.11 -1.03
CA THR A 76 -8.56 -1.98 -2.46
C THR A 76 -9.58 -0.87 -2.66
N LEU A 77 -9.22 0.15 -3.44
CA LEU A 77 -10.12 1.24 -3.82
C LEU A 77 -10.58 1.03 -5.27
N LYS A 78 -11.86 0.71 -5.45
CA LYS A 78 -12.52 0.71 -6.76
C LYS A 78 -13.23 2.04 -6.97
N LEU A 79 -13.03 2.69 -8.11
CA LEU A 79 -13.69 3.95 -8.48
C LEU A 79 -14.37 3.79 -9.83
N LYS A 80 -15.57 4.36 -9.97
CA LYS A 80 -16.35 4.41 -11.20
C LYS A 80 -16.74 5.84 -11.53
N ASN A 81 -16.57 6.24 -12.78
CA ASN A 81 -17.11 7.49 -13.30
C ASN A 81 -18.60 7.32 -13.64
N THR A 82 -19.44 8.06 -12.92
CA THR A 82 -20.89 8.04 -13.06
C THR A 82 -21.42 9.23 -13.86
N SER A 83 -20.55 10.10 -14.36
CA SER A 83 -20.94 11.16 -15.28
C SER A 83 -21.45 10.56 -16.60
N ALA A 84 -22.43 11.23 -17.21
CA ALA A 84 -22.94 10.87 -18.53
C ALA A 84 -22.10 11.43 -19.68
N ASN A 85 -21.34 12.51 -19.43
CA ASN A 85 -20.73 13.32 -20.49
C ASN A 85 -19.41 13.97 -20.10
N GLN A 86 -18.77 13.50 -19.03
CA GLN A 86 -17.45 13.96 -18.63
C GLN A 86 -16.55 12.78 -18.37
N SER A 87 -15.32 12.86 -18.85
CA SER A 87 -14.24 11.99 -18.41
C SER A 87 -13.57 12.59 -17.19
N VAL A 88 -13.01 11.75 -16.35
CA VAL A 88 -12.34 12.16 -15.11
C VAL A 88 -10.90 11.70 -15.16
N ARG A 89 -9.94 12.61 -14.92
CA ARG A 89 -8.56 12.26 -14.65
C ARG A 89 -8.29 12.27 -13.15
N LEU A 90 -8.04 11.11 -12.55
CA LEU A 90 -7.63 10.94 -11.17
C LEU A 90 -6.23 11.54 -10.96
N VAL A 91 -6.06 12.33 -9.91
CA VAL A 91 -4.79 13.01 -9.59
C VAL A 91 -4.16 12.40 -8.35
N ALA A 92 -4.87 12.38 -7.23
CA ALA A 92 -4.36 11.86 -5.96
C ALA A 92 -5.51 11.50 -5.03
N GLY A 93 -5.29 10.48 -4.19
CA GLY A 93 -6.11 10.21 -3.02
C GLY A 93 -5.28 10.50 -1.77
N LYS A 94 -5.80 11.26 -0.81
CA LYS A 94 -5.15 11.49 0.49
C LYS A 94 -5.95 10.83 1.58
N ILE A 95 -5.29 10.04 2.41
CA ILE A 95 -5.90 9.45 3.59
C ILE A 95 -5.68 10.36 4.80
N MET A 96 -6.70 10.55 5.63
CA MET A 96 -6.57 11.25 6.89
C MET A 96 -7.12 10.39 8.02
N TYR A 97 -6.34 10.30 9.10
CA TYR A 97 -6.74 9.62 10.32
C TYR A 97 -7.28 10.65 11.29
N ILE A 98 -8.52 10.49 11.74
CA ILE A 98 -9.20 11.48 12.56
C ILE A 98 -9.46 10.91 13.95
N ASP A 99 -9.10 11.68 14.97
CA ASP A 99 -9.32 11.28 16.36
C ASP A 99 -10.77 11.50 16.83
N VAL A 100 -11.06 11.02 18.03
CA VAL A 100 -12.37 11.18 18.67
C VAL A 100 -12.81 12.64 18.89
N GLN A 101 -11.87 13.59 18.86
CA GLN A 101 -12.13 15.03 18.95
C GLN A 101 -12.28 15.68 17.57
N GLY A 102 -12.24 14.90 16.49
CA GLY A 102 -12.34 15.40 15.11
C GLY A 102 -11.04 15.99 14.57
N ARG A 103 -9.90 15.78 15.24
CA ARG A 103 -8.61 16.34 14.86
C ARG A 103 -7.77 15.33 14.07
N PRO A 104 -6.98 15.77 13.08
CA PRO A 104 -6.05 14.89 12.40
C PRO A 104 -5.04 14.27 13.38
N ILE A 105 -4.86 12.96 13.30
CA ILE A 105 -3.76 12.22 13.95
C ILE A 105 -2.57 12.32 13.00
N LYS A 106 -1.51 12.98 13.46
CA LYS A 106 -0.28 13.13 12.67
C LYS A 106 0.47 11.81 12.60
N LEU A 107 1.10 11.58 11.46
CA LEU A 107 2.14 10.57 11.36
C LEU A 107 3.38 11.06 12.11
N GLU A 108 4.24 10.11 12.48
CA GLU A 108 5.55 10.37 13.04
C GLU A 108 6.40 11.20 12.04
N GLU A 109 7.26 12.10 12.53
CA GLU A 109 7.87 13.18 11.72
C GLU A 109 8.63 12.73 10.46
N THR A 110 9.13 11.50 10.43
CA THR A 110 9.89 10.93 9.32
C THR A 110 9.04 10.18 8.29
N ARG A 111 7.72 10.16 8.46
CA ARG A 111 6.80 9.36 7.64
C ARG A 111 6.31 10.13 6.44
N THR A 112 5.98 9.40 5.37
CA THR A 112 5.47 10.02 4.15
C THR A 112 3.98 10.31 4.31
N GLU A 113 3.49 11.41 3.75
CA GLU A 113 2.05 11.63 3.72
C GLU A 113 1.32 10.42 3.09
N PRO A 114 0.19 9.99 3.65
CA PRO A 114 -0.51 8.78 3.23
C PRO A 114 -1.30 9.05 1.94
N ILE A 115 -0.58 9.06 0.81
CA ILE A 115 -1.10 9.36 -0.52
C ILE A 115 -1.29 8.07 -1.31
N VAL A 116 -2.50 7.86 -1.81
CA VAL A 116 -2.84 6.88 -2.84
C VAL A 116 -2.47 7.46 -4.19
N LYS A 117 -1.48 6.83 -4.85
CA LYS A 117 -1.03 7.21 -6.19
C LYS A 117 -1.80 6.41 -7.22
N PHE A 118 -2.43 7.12 -8.17
CA PHE A 118 -3.00 6.52 -9.37
C PHE A 118 -1.91 6.52 -10.43
N THR A 119 -1.41 5.36 -10.82
CA THR A 119 -0.26 5.25 -11.74
C THR A 119 -0.66 5.45 -13.20
N THR A 120 0.30 5.95 -13.98
CA THR A 120 0.18 6.51 -15.35
C THR A 120 -0.23 5.54 -16.46
N TYR A 121 -0.40 4.25 -16.19
CA TYR A 121 -0.78 3.28 -17.22
C TYR A 121 -2.29 2.97 -17.11
N ASN A 122 -3.08 3.68 -17.94
CA ASN A 122 -4.51 3.50 -18.22
C ASN A 122 -5.54 3.71 -17.09
N ASN A 123 -5.14 3.88 -15.83
CA ASN A 123 -6.08 4.05 -14.71
C ASN A 123 -6.31 5.50 -14.29
N GLU A 124 -5.56 6.46 -14.83
CA GLU A 124 -5.77 7.87 -14.50
C GLU A 124 -7.05 8.40 -15.11
N ARG A 125 -7.40 8.01 -16.34
CA ARG A 125 -8.58 8.51 -17.04
C ARG A 125 -9.72 7.50 -16.95
N LEU A 126 -10.88 7.97 -16.53
CA LEU A 126 -12.14 7.25 -16.54
C LEU A 126 -13.12 7.97 -17.47
N ASP A 127 -13.45 7.38 -18.61
CA ASP A 127 -14.55 7.86 -19.45
C ASP A 127 -15.92 7.57 -18.77
N PRO A 128 -17.02 8.21 -19.21
CA PRO A 128 -18.36 7.91 -18.71
C PRO A 128 -18.64 6.41 -18.59
N GLY A 129 -19.00 5.96 -17.39
CA GLY A 129 -19.33 4.56 -17.11
C GLY A 129 -18.15 3.63 -16.79
N GLN A 130 -16.90 4.05 -17.03
CA GLN A 130 -15.71 3.23 -16.76
C GLN A 130 -15.35 3.18 -15.27
N ASP A 131 -14.66 2.11 -14.89
CA ASP A 131 -14.09 1.91 -13.56
C ASP A 131 -12.59 1.63 -13.58
N ALA A 132 -11.92 1.99 -12.47
CA ALA A 132 -10.55 1.61 -12.17
C ALA A 132 -10.46 1.06 -10.76
N THR A 133 -9.47 0.18 -10.54
CA THR A 133 -9.15 -0.39 -9.24
C THR A 133 -7.72 -0.04 -8.88
N GLN A 134 -7.53 0.42 -7.65
CA GLN A 134 -6.25 0.86 -7.11
C GLN A 134 -5.99 0.17 -5.77
N SER A 135 -4.86 -0.51 -5.64
CA SER A 135 -4.39 -0.98 -4.35
C SER A 135 -3.87 0.19 -3.52
N MET A 136 -4.23 0.19 -2.24
CA MET A 136 -3.76 1.13 -1.23
C MET A 136 -2.74 0.42 -0.33
N ASP A 137 -1.59 1.07 -0.12
CA ASP A 137 -0.61 0.75 0.91
C ASP A 137 -0.08 2.09 1.41
N VAL A 138 -0.59 2.55 2.55
CA VAL A 138 -0.29 3.87 3.10
C VAL A 138 0.12 3.77 4.57
N ASP A 139 0.99 4.69 4.98
CA ASP A 139 1.48 4.79 6.35
C ASP A 139 0.33 5.03 7.34
N PHE A 140 0.29 4.26 8.43
CA PHE A 140 -0.69 4.38 9.50
C PHE A 140 -0.02 4.88 10.80
N PRO A 141 -0.61 5.86 11.51
CA PRO A 141 0.00 6.43 12.71
C PRO A 141 -0.11 5.45 13.89
N ALA A 142 0.99 5.24 14.62
CA ALA A 142 0.99 4.33 15.78
C ALA A 142 0.00 4.78 16.86
N GLU A 143 -0.24 6.10 16.99
CA GLU A 143 -1.25 6.62 17.92
C GLU A 143 -2.66 6.08 17.64
N ALA A 144 -3.01 5.84 16.38
CA ALA A 144 -4.34 5.38 16.00
C ALA A 144 -4.60 3.91 16.39
N LEU A 145 -3.56 3.13 16.70
CA LEU A 145 -3.68 1.77 17.23
C LEU A 145 -4.11 1.74 18.70
N LYS A 146 -3.98 2.86 19.42
CA LYS A 146 -4.40 2.96 20.82
C LYS A 146 -5.92 2.85 20.90
N ALA A 147 -6.40 2.07 21.87
CA ALA A 147 -7.82 1.85 22.07
C ALA A 147 -8.59 3.18 22.14
N LYS A 148 -9.66 3.29 21.34
CA LYS A 148 -10.56 4.47 21.27
C LYS A 148 -9.87 5.77 20.82
N ARG A 149 -8.70 5.70 20.16
CA ARG A 149 -8.04 6.90 19.63
C ARG A 149 -8.55 7.30 18.25
N LEU A 150 -8.60 6.34 17.32
CA LEU A 150 -9.10 6.54 15.96
C LEU A 150 -10.64 6.56 15.96
N LYS A 151 -11.23 7.58 15.35
CA LYS A 151 -12.67 7.71 15.14
C LYS A 151 -13.07 7.33 13.72
N GLU A 152 -12.37 7.88 12.72
CA GLU A 152 -12.67 7.67 11.31
C GLU A 152 -11.42 7.82 10.45
N ILE A 153 -11.47 7.20 9.27
CA ILE A 153 -10.49 7.34 8.20
C ILE A 153 -11.20 8.09 7.07
N ARG A 154 -10.65 9.22 6.64
CA ARG A 154 -11.18 10.00 5.50
C ARG A 154 -10.32 9.78 4.27
N LEU A 155 -10.98 9.64 3.13
CA LEU A 155 -10.35 9.68 1.81
C LEU A 155 -10.75 10.99 1.12
N GLU A 156 -9.76 11.84 0.88
CA GLU A 156 -9.90 13.01 0.02
C GLU A 156 -9.43 12.67 -1.39
N LEU A 157 -10.29 12.86 -2.38
CA LEU A 157 -10.00 12.51 -3.76
C LEU A 157 -9.90 13.77 -4.62
N ALA A 158 -8.73 13.96 -5.24
CA ALA A 158 -8.50 15.03 -6.21
C ALA A 158 -8.58 14.48 -7.63
N TYR A 159 -9.37 15.13 -8.49
CA TYR A 159 -9.54 14.77 -9.89
C TYR A 159 -9.82 15.98 -10.77
N ILE A 160 -9.55 15.84 -12.07
CA ILE A 160 -9.78 16.86 -13.10
C ILE A 160 -10.84 16.34 -14.06
N PRO A 161 -12.04 16.95 -14.11
CA PRO A 161 -13.05 16.59 -15.09
C PRO A 161 -12.78 17.26 -16.45
N SER A 162 -13.09 16.56 -17.54
CA SER A 162 -13.06 17.08 -18.91
C SER A 162 -14.35 16.71 -19.64
N PRO A 163 -14.93 17.58 -20.49
CA PRO A 163 -16.05 17.20 -21.35
C PRO A 163 -15.72 15.97 -22.20
N TYR A 164 -16.69 15.07 -22.34
CA TYR A 164 -16.62 13.89 -23.20
C TYR A 164 -17.68 14.01 -24.29
N GLN A 165 -17.28 13.82 -25.54
CA GLN A 165 -18.16 13.77 -26.68
C GLN A 165 -17.77 12.59 -27.56
N GLU A 166 -18.76 11.79 -27.91
CA GLU A 166 -18.62 10.71 -28.87
C GLU A 166 -19.39 11.09 -30.13
N GLN A 167 -18.75 10.91 -31.29
CA GLN A 167 -19.34 11.23 -32.59
C GLN A 167 -19.32 9.97 -33.47
N THR A 168 -20.48 9.63 -34.00
CA THR A 168 -20.63 8.55 -34.98
C THR A 168 -20.70 9.15 -36.38
N ILE A 169 -19.77 8.75 -37.25
CA ILE A 169 -19.76 9.15 -38.66
C ILE A 169 -20.18 7.95 -39.50
N ASN A 170 -21.24 8.13 -40.29
CA ASN A 170 -21.71 7.13 -41.23
C ASN A 170 -21.15 7.43 -42.62
N PHE A 171 -20.60 6.42 -43.29
CA PHE A 171 -20.17 6.52 -44.69
C PHE A 171 -21.02 5.60 -45.56
N THR A 172 -21.59 6.15 -46.62
CA THR A 172 -22.35 5.40 -47.62
C THR A 172 -21.39 4.74 -48.60
N VAL A 173 -21.53 3.44 -48.84
CA VAL A 173 -20.70 2.68 -49.77
C VAL A 173 -21.56 1.84 -50.71
N SER A 174 -21.08 1.63 -51.94
CA SER A 174 -21.64 0.72 -52.94
C SER A 174 -20.54 -0.18 -53.51
N ILE A 175 -20.86 -1.45 -53.79
CA ILE A 175 -19.92 -2.41 -54.40
C ILE A 175 -20.46 -2.79 -55.79
N GLY A 176 -19.70 -2.50 -56.85
CA GLY A 176 -20.05 -2.69 -58.26
C GLY A 176 -19.56 -1.53 -59.14
N GLU A 177 -19.47 -1.70 -60.47
CA GLU A 177 -19.02 -0.64 -61.39
C GLU A 177 -19.89 0.62 -61.21
N GLY A 178 -19.27 1.68 -60.67
CA GLY A 178 -19.90 2.98 -60.54
C GLY A 178 -20.37 3.47 -61.90
N LYS A 179 -21.57 4.07 -61.94
CA LYS A 179 -22.02 4.78 -63.14
C LYS A 179 -21.11 5.97 -63.43
#